data_AF-A0A2U9S798-F1
#
_entry.id   AF-A0A2U9S798-F1
#
_cell.length_a   1.000
_cell.length_b   1.000
_cell.length_c   1.000
_cell.angle_alpha   90.00
_cell.angle_beta   90.00
_cell.angle_gamma   90.00
#
_symmetry.space_group_name_H-M   'P 1'
#
loop_
_entity.id
_entity.type
_entity.pdbx_description
1 polymer ?
#
loop_
_entity_poly.entity_id
_entity_poly.type
_entity_poly.pdbx_seq_one_letter_code
_entity_poly.pdbx_strand_id
1 'polypeptide(L)'
;MAELTERAASLGAALEEAQAEAESGALIDLAGLEERVARLCAEAESMPRGEARALLGPLGDLVAALDPLAACLTDQQARREQSIAAALSGRDDPHTARQRAAAAYGRSGPVRADELP
;
A
#
# COMPACT_ATOMS: atom_id res chain seq x y z
N MET A 1 -25.95 -20.68 1.04
CA MET A 1 -25.98 -19.98 -0.27
C MET A 1 -25.96 -18.47 -0.13
N ALA A 2 -27.01 -17.82 0.38
CA ALA A 2 -27.05 -16.36 0.50
C ALA A 2 -25.84 -15.78 1.26
N GLU A 3 -25.45 -16.40 2.38
CA GLU A 3 -24.29 -16.01 3.18
C GLU A 3 -22.96 -16.07 2.41
N LEU A 4 -22.78 -17.05 1.52
CA LEU A 4 -21.53 -17.20 0.75
C LEU A 4 -21.43 -16.15 -0.36
N THR A 5 -22.56 -15.89 -1.03
CA THR A 5 -22.67 -14.82 -2.02
C THR A 5 -22.45 -13.45 -1.40
N GLU A 6 -23.01 -13.21 -0.20
CA GLU A 6 -22.83 -11.97 0.55
C GLU A 6 -21.37 -11.80 1.01
N ARG A 7 -20.71 -12.86 1.46
CA ARG A 7 -19.27 -12.86 1.77
C ARG A 7 -18.42 -12.54 0.54
N ALA A 8 -18.73 -13.13 -0.62
CA ALA A 8 -18.01 -12.83 -1.86
C ALA A 8 -18.20 -11.36 -2.28
N ALA A 9 -19.42 -10.84 -2.21
CA ALA A 9 -19.72 -9.44 -2.51
C ALA A 9 -19.05 -8.48 -1.52
N SER A 10 -19.07 -8.80 -0.22
CA SER A 10 -18.38 -8.02 0.81
C SER A 10 -16.87 -7.99 0.59
N LEU A 11 -16.28 -9.11 0.15
CA LEU A 11 -14.86 -9.17 -0.18
C LEU A 11 -14.54 -8.35 -1.44
N GLY A 12 -15.41 -8.37 -2.45
CA GLY A 12 -15.30 -7.51 -3.62
C GLY A 12 -15.34 -6.02 -3.27
N ALA A 13 -16.31 -5.60 -2.45
CA ALA A 13 -16.39 -4.21 -1.98
C ALA A 13 -15.14 -3.77 -1.19
N ALA A 14 -14.60 -4.66 -0.35
CA ALA A 14 -13.37 -4.38 0.38
C ALA A 14 -12.15 -4.23 -0.55
N LEU A 15 -12.11 -4.98 -1.67
CA LEU A 15 -11.06 -4.83 -2.68
C LEU A 15 -11.19 -3.53 -3.47
N GLU A 16 -12.40 -3.12 -3.79
CA GLU A 16 -12.67 -1.82 -4.44
C GLU A 16 -12.27 -0.65 -3.52
N GLU A 17 -12.60 -0.72 -2.23
CA GLU A 17 -12.19 0.29 -1.25
C GLU A 17 -10.66 0.33 -1.08
N ALA A 18 -10.03 -0.84 -0.96
CA ALA A 18 -8.57 -0.97 -0.96
C ALA A 18 -7.95 -0.36 -2.23
N GLN A 19 -8.54 -0.59 -3.40
CA GLN A 19 -8.06 0.02 -4.65
C GLN A 19 -8.18 1.56 -4.59
N ALA A 20 -9.30 2.11 -4.13
CA ALA A 20 -9.47 3.56 -4.00
C ALA A 20 -8.45 4.16 -3.02
N GLU A 21 -8.17 3.48 -1.91
CA GLU A 21 -7.11 3.83 -0.96
C GLU A 21 -5.73 3.78 -1.63
N ALA A 22 -5.45 2.75 -2.43
CA ALA A 22 -4.23 2.62 -3.23
C ALA A 22 -4.04 3.80 -4.19
N GLU A 23 -5.08 4.16 -4.92
CA GLU A 23 -5.04 5.25 -5.89
C GLU A 23 -4.80 6.60 -5.20
N SER A 24 -5.29 6.76 -3.97
CA SER A 24 -5.05 7.95 -3.14
C SER A 24 -3.64 8.03 -2.55
N GLY A 25 -2.85 6.95 -2.63
CA GLY A 25 -1.52 6.86 -2.03
C GLY A 25 -1.51 6.40 -0.57
N ALA A 26 -2.65 5.93 -0.06
CA ALA A 26 -2.73 5.39 1.30
C ALA A 26 -2.04 4.02 1.41
N LEU A 27 -1.60 3.68 2.62
CA LEU A 27 -1.12 2.34 2.95
C LEU A 27 -2.32 1.45 3.26
N ILE A 28 -2.43 0.36 2.50
CA ILE A 28 -3.54 -0.60 2.65
C ILE A 28 -3.01 -1.83 3.37
N ASP A 29 -3.81 -2.35 4.30
CA ASP A 29 -3.55 -3.63 4.92
C ASP A 29 -4.34 -4.74 4.21
N LEU A 30 -3.63 -5.58 3.45
CA LEU A 30 -4.18 -6.75 2.79
C LEU A 30 -3.92 -8.04 3.58
N ALA A 31 -3.51 -7.96 4.84
CA ALA A 31 -3.25 -9.13 5.68
C ALA A 31 -4.49 -10.04 5.76
N GLY A 32 -4.26 -11.34 5.60
CA GLY A 32 -5.31 -12.36 5.64
C GLY A 32 -6.31 -12.30 4.48
N LEU A 33 -6.07 -11.51 3.43
CA LEU A 33 -6.88 -11.57 2.20
C LEU A 33 -6.79 -12.96 1.56
N GLU A 34 -5.57 -13.50 1.42
CA GLU A 34 -5.33 -14.84 0.86
C GLU A 34 -6.14 -15.93 1.59
N GLU A 35 -6.10 -15.94 2.92
CA GLU A 35 -6.82 -16.94 3.72
C GLU A 35 -8.35 -16.79 3.60
N ARG A 36 -8.84 -15.55 3.50
CA ARG A 36 -10.27 -15.29 3.26
C ARG A 36 -10.72 -15.78 1.88
N VAL A 37 -9.93 -15.52 0.84
CA VAL A 37 -10.20 -15.99 -0.53
C VAL A 37 -10.11 -17.52 -0.60
N ALA A 38 -9.07 -18.11 -0.02
CA ALA A 38 -8.87 -19.56 0.01
C ALA A 38 -10.05 -20.28 0.68
N ARG A 39 -10.51 -19.75 1.82
CA ARG A 39 -11.69 -20.28 2.51
C ARG A 39 -12.95 -20.15 1.65
N LEU A 40 -13.16 -19.02 0.99
CA LEU A 40 -14.31 -18.82 0.10
C LEU A 40 -14.31 -19.83 -1.06
N CYS A 41 -13.14 -20.05 -1.69
CA CYS A 41 -12.99 -21.03 -2.76
C CYS A 41 -13.23 -22.46 -2.27
N ALA A 42 -12.66 -22.84 -1.11
CA ALA A 42 -12.86 -24.17 -0.54
C ALA A 42 -14.34 -24.44 -0.19
N GLU A 43 -15.03 -23.44 0.39
CA GLU A 43 -16.46 -23.53 0.68
C GLU A 43 -17.26 -23.67 -0.64
N ALA A 44 -16.94 -22.90 -1.68
CA ALA A 44 -17.59 -22.98 -3.00
C ALA A 44 -17.36 -24.32 -3.72
N GLU A 45 -16.16 -24.89 -3.64
CA GLU A 45 -15.81 -26.20 -4.22
C GLU A 45 -16.56 -27.36 -3.56
N SER A 46 -16.88 -27.23 -2.26
CA SER A 46 -17.63 -28.24 -1.52
C SER A 46 -19.13 -28.27 -1.88
N MET A 47 -19.62 -27.31 -2.67
CA MET A 47 -21.04 -27.16 -2.97
C MET A 47 -21.52 -28.02 -4.15
N PRO A 48 -22.81 -28.38 -4.19
CA PRO A 48 -23.43 -28.97 -5.37
C PRO A 48 -23.32 -28.03 -6.59
N ARG A 49 -23.11 -28.59 -7.79
CA ARG A 49 -22.90 -27.83 -9.04
C ARG A 49 -23.97 -26.76 -9.34
N GLY A 50 -25.23 -27.01 -8.96
CA GLY A 50 -26.32 -26.05 -9.16
C GLY A 50 -26.18 -24.79 -8.29
N GLU A 51 -25.65 -24.96 -7.09
CA GLU A 51 -25.40 -23.90 -6.12
C GLU A 51 -24.11 -23.15 -6.45
N ALA A 52 -23.04 -23.88 -6.78
CA ALA A 52 -21.76 -23.30 -7.20
C ALA A 52 -21.90 -22.36 -8.41
N ARG A 53 -22.85 -22.63 -9.32
CA ARG A 53 -23.10 -21.79 -10.50
C ARG A 53 -23.50 -20.35 -10.15
N ALA A 54 -24.22 -20.15 -9.05
CA ALA A 54 -24.62 -18.82 -8.61
C ALA A 54 -23.45 -17.99 -8.05
N LEU A 55 -22.34 -18.64 -7.68
CA LEU A 55 -21.14 -18.00 -7.15
C LEU A 55 -20.15 -17.58 -8.25
N LEU A 56 -20.29 -18.09 -9.46
CA LEU A 56 -19.39 -17.79 -10.58
C LEU A 56 -19.35 -16.30 -10.94
N GLY A 57 -20.48 -15.58 -10.83
CA GLY A 57 -20.53 -14.13 -11.05
C GLY A 57 -19.70 -13.37 -10.01
N PRO A 58 -20.06 -13.44 -8.72
CA PRO A 58 -19.32 -12.79 -7.64
C PRO A 58 -17.83 -13.17 -7.59
N LEU A 59 -17.48 -14.43 -7.86
CA LEU A 59 -16.08 -14.86 -7.94
C LEU A 59 -15.35 -14.26 -9.15
N GLY A 60 -16.04 -14.13 -10.29
CA GLY A 60 -15.50 -13.45 -11.46
C GLY A 60 -15.25 -11.96 -11.20
N ASP A 61 -16.18 -11.29 -10.53
CA ASP A 61 -16.04 -9.89 -10.12
C ASP A 61 -14.85 -9.71 -9.15
N LEU A 62 -14.70 -10.65 -8.20
CA LEU A 62 -13.57 -10.65 -7.27
C LEU A 62 -12.23 -10.74 -8.01
N VAL A 63 -12.11 -11.64 -8.99
CA VAL A 63 -10.91 -11.78 -9.80
C VAL A 63 -10.65 -10.50 -10.61
N ALA A 64 -11.69 -9.92 -11.20
CA ALA A 64 -11.58 -8.69 -11.97
C ALA A 64 -11.12 -7.49 -11.13
N ALA A 65 -11.42 -7.46 -9.83
CA ALA A 65 -10.98 -6.42 -8.90
C ALA A 65 -9.51 -6.59 -8.43
N LEU A 66 -8.95 -7.81 -8.48
CA LEU A 66 -7.58 -8.06 -8.04
C LEU A 66 -6.52 -7.52 -9.03
N ASP A 67 -6.79 -7.57 -10.33
CA ASP A 67 -5.85 -7.11 -11.36
C ASP A 67 -5.56 -5.59 -11.26
N PRO A 68 -6.56 -4.70 -11.17
CA PRO A 68 -6.35 -3.27 -10.95
C PRO A 68 -5.63 -2.97 -9.64
N LEU A 69 -5.98 -3.66 -8.56
CA LEU A 69 -5.34 -3.48 -7.26
C LEU A 69 -3.84 -3.83 -7.33
N ALA A 70 -3.49 -4.95 -7.96
CA ALA A 70 -2.09 -5.36 -8.16
C ALA A 70 -1.32 -4.35 -9.01
N ALA A 71 -1.93 -3.83 -10.07
CA ALA A 71 -1.33 -2.79 -10.91
C ALA A 71 -1.08 -1.50 -10.12
N CYS A 72 -2.06 -1.06 -9.30
CA CYS A 72 -1.93 0.14 -8.48
C CYS A 72 -0.81 0.01 -7.44
N LEU A 73 -0.74 -1.11 -6.73
CA LEU A 73 0.33 -1.38 -5.76
C LEU A 73 1.72 -1.41 -6.41
N THR A 74 1.83 -1.99 -7.61
CA THR A 74 3.09 -2.02 -8.36
C THR A 74 3.53 -0.61 -8.74
N ASP A 75 2.60 0.24 -9.20
CA ASP A 75 2.88 1.64 -9.53
C ASP A 75 3.26 2.46 -8.29
N GLN A 76 2.55 2.29 -7.17
CA GLN A 76 2.92 2.90 -5.89
C GLN A 76 4.34 2.52 -5.46
N GLN A 77 4.69 1.24 -5.57
CA GLN A 77 6.03 0.77 -5.23
C GLN A 77 7.08 1.40 -6.14
N ALA A 78 6.86 1.42 -7.45
CA ALA A 78 7.76 2.06 -8.40
C ALA A 78 7.97 3.56 -8.11
N ARG A 79 6.89 4.30 -7.81
CA ARG A 79 6.96 5.71 -7.41
C ARG A 79 7.76 5.91 -6.12
N ARG A 80 7.57 5.03 -5.14
CA ARG A 80 8.31 5.06 -3.87
C ARG A 80 9.79 4.82 -4.09
N GLU A 81 10.15 3.82 -4.90
CA GLU A 81 11.54 3.53 -5.26
C GLU A 81 12.20 4.71 -5.99
N GLN A 82 11.50 5.33 -6.94
CA GLN A 82 11.97 6.54 -7.63
C GLN A 82 12.17 7.72 -6.68
N SER A 83 11.24 7.94 -5.74
CA SER A 83 11.34 8.99 -4.73
C SER A 83 12.55 8.77 -3.82
N ILE A 84 12.78 7.53 -3.37
CA ILE A 84 13.96 7.17 -2.56
C ILE A 84 15.24 7.38 -3.38
N ALA A 85 15.28 6.93 -4.63
CA ALA A 85 16.42 7.11 -5.51
C ALA A 85 16.74 8.60 -5.74
N ALA A 86 15.72 9.44 -5.95
CA ALA A 86 15.88 10.88 -6.08
C ALA A 86 16.39 11.54 -4.79
N ALA A 87 15.88 11.12 -3.62
CA ALA A 87 16.33 11.62 -2.32
C ALA A 87 17.79 11.22 -2.02
N LEU A 88 18.20 10.01 -2.42
CA LEU A 88 19.59 9.55 -2.31
C LEU A 88 20.50 10.30 -3.29
N SER A 89 20.08 10.51 -4.53
CA SER A 89 20.85 11.29 -5.52
C SER A 89 21.04 12.76 -5.08
N GLY A 90 19.97 13.39 -4.56
CA GLY A 90 20.04 14.75 -4.02
C GLY A 90 20.83 14.88 -2.71
N ARG A 91 21.10 13.78 -2.00
CA ARG A 91 21.96 13.75 -0.81
C ARG A 91 23.44 13.88 -1.16
N ASP A 92 23.82 13.45 -2.36
CA ASP A 92 25.18 13.56 -2.90
C ASP A 92 25.43 14.88 -3.63
N ASP A 93 24.41 15.74 -3.72
CA ASP A 93 24.57 17.10 -4.24
C ASP A 93 25.48 17.91 -3.30
N PRO A 94 26.59 18.50 -3.79
CA PRO A 94 27.51 19.28 -2.98
C PRO A 94 26.83 20.45 -2.26
N HIS A 95 25.69 20.96 -2.75
CA HIS A 95 24.93 22.00 -2.09
C HIS A 95 24.21 21.53 -0.82
N THR A 96 23.57 20.35 -0.82
CA THR A 96 22.94 19.77 0.38
C THR A 96 23.98 19.22 1.35
N ALA A 97 25.11 18.70 0.87
CA ALA A 97 26.25 18.35 1.72
C ALA A 97 26.84 19.58 2.44
N ARG A 98 27.02 20.70 1.71
CA ARG A 98 27.51 21.96 2.28
C ARG A 98 26.53 22.59 3.26
N GLN A 99 25.22 22.56 2.98
CA GLN A 99 24.19 23.04 3.92
C GLN A 99 24.15 22.19 5.21
N ARG A 100 24.27 20.86 5.09
CA ARG A 100 24.37 19.98 6.27
C ARG A 100 25.64 20.22 7.08
N ALA A 101 26.79 20.39 6.43
CA ALA A 101 28.04 20.74 7.10
C ALA A 101 27.94 22.11 7.79
N ALA A 102 27.37 23.12 7.12
CA ALA A 102 27.16 24.43 7.71
C ALA A 102 26.20 24.40 8.92
N ALA A 103 25.16 23.57 8.90
CA ALA A 103 24.26 23.37 10.04
C ALA A 103 24.95 22.65 11.22
N ALA A 104 25.82 21.68 10.93
CA ALA A 104 26.58 20.93 11.95
C ALA A 104 27.69 21.77 12.59
N TYR A 105 28.42 22.56 11.81
CA TYR A 105 29.51 23.43 12.31
C TYR A 105 29.01 24.81 12.76
N GLY A 106 27.86 25.28 12.28
CA GLY A 106 27.29 26.59 12.62
C GLY A 106 26.52 26.64 13.94
N ARG A 107 26.32 25.50 14.62
CA ARG A 107 25.67 25.41 15.93
C ARG A 107 26.62 24.83 16.99
N SER A 108 27.84 25.34 17.06
CA SER A 108 28.76 25.09 18.19
C SER A 108 29.70 26.28 18.37
N GLY A 109 29.15 27.37 18.88
CA GLY A 109 29.93 28.41 19.54
C GLY A 109 29.19 28.82 20.81
N PRO A 110 29.66 28.49 22.03
CA PRO A 110 29.10 29.10 23.22
C PRO A 110 29.45 30.58 23.18
N VAL A 111 28.44 31.45 23.09
CA VAL A 111 28.59 32.86 23.43
C VAL A 111 28.90 32.92 24.93
N ARG A 112 30.19 32.93 25.27
CA ARG A 112 30.63 33.45 26.57
C ARG A 112 30.54 34.96 26.48
N ALA A 113 29.38 35.48 26.85
CA ALA A 113 29.25 36.83 27.34
C ALA A 113 29.83 36.84 28.76
N ASP A 114 31.12 37.13 28.90
CA ASP A 114 31.59 37.85 30.07
C ASP A 114 33.02 38.39 29.88
N GLU A 115 33.28 39.52 30.54
CA GLU A 115 34.58 40.16 30.78
C GLU A 115 35.18 41.05 29.67
N LEU A 116 34.77 42.32 29.67
CA LEU A 116 35.61 43.47 29.31
C LEU A 116 36.14 44.12 30.62
N PRO A 117 37.43 44.50 30.69
CA PRO A 117 37.98 45.28 31.81
C PRO A 117 37.51 46.74 31.81
#